data_AF-A0AAU5LS96-F1
#
_entry.id   AF-A0AAU5LS96-F1
#
_cell.length_a   1.000
_cell.length_b   1.000
_cell.length_c   1.000
_cell.angle_alpha   90.00
_cell.angle_beta   90.00
_cell.angle_gamma   90.00
#
_symmetry.space_group_name_H-M   'P 1'
#
loop_
_entity.id
_entity.type
_entity.pdbx_description
1 polymer ?
#
loop_
_entity_poly.entity_id
_entity_poly.type
_entity_poly.pdbx_seq_one_letter_code
_entity_poly.pdbx_strand_id
1 'polypeptide(L)'
;MRAQFRRTTIHAALVLGLLAGPLALPSAAADPVTTTGCVDSVPEPGSTTPVKICYSLFKPDGASAAATVPLIIHSHGWGGSRTTSAAAFKPYLDAGFGVLSFDQRSFGQSTGVAHVMNPDFEGQDVIKLVDLIAGLDWVTKQRPGDPLIGAIGGSYGGGFQFAGAFTELRDRGRTRFDALAPEITWNDLKTSLAPDETARVMWMTLLFAGGGSHLPPAVSSAWLTILATGHWPSGQVGRELDAFFAKNGPAWHVQQDRKLDIPVLLGQGLSDNLFNLNEGVANFEQALTPRARKKSLFVGYNAGHTLPSVVPPGYATPGDPCSIALGSANFAGLAHRFFSLNLKNQQTGLTGFGKYHLSTVDGRCVTQSTLVRNQRYGVQKVVSTTPAGLPINVPVAKGPITVAGIPRLSARVSTLMPDAGAFFALSVGTTPLDAKVIQNNTLPLREKTPVRKAYRTLDLPGIAVDVPAGKTLYLTVSPVADMYAGQGGRVPGLVKLDHLSVSVHRVR
;
A
#
# COMPACT_ATOMS: atom_id res chain seq x y z
N MET A 1 61.37 -60.16 -39.50
CA MET A 1 62.10 -60.71 -38.34
C MET A 1 61.77 -59.86 -37.13
N ARG A 2 61.03 -60.41 -36.16
CA ARG A 2 60.57 -59.74 -34.93
C ARG A 2 61.42 -60.26 -33.77
N ALA A 3 61.96 -59.38 -32.94
CA ALA A 3 62.70 -59.74 -31.74
C ALA A 3 61.93 -59.32 -30.48
N GLN A 4 61.73 -60.29 -29.59
CA GLN A 4 61.21 -60.19 -28.22
C GLN A 4 62.26 -59.56 -27.29
N PHE A 5 61.84 -58.98 -26.15
CA PHE A 5 62.21 -59.48 -24.81
C PHE A 5 61.40 -58.79 -23.69
N ARG A 6 61.09 -59.61 -22.68
CA ARG A 6 60.27 -59.37 -21.47
C ARG A 6 60.87 -58.32 -20.51
N ARG A 7 60.02 -57.74 -19.65
CA ARG A 7 60.29 -57.59 -18.21
C ARG A 7 59.02 -57.38 -17.38
N THR A 8 58.91 -58.21 -16.37
CA THR A 8 57.89 -58.36 -15.32
C THR A 8 57.97 -57.21 -14.31
N THR A 9 56.81 -56.68 -13.90
CA THR A 9 56.64 -55.69 -12.83
C THR A 9 56.49 -56.37 -11.47
N ILE A 10 57.25 -55.91 -10.48
CA ILE A 10 57.18 -56.36 -9.07
C ILE A 10 56.38 -55.33 -8.27
N HIS A 11 55.44 -55.81 -7.47
CA HIS A 11 54.57 -55.05 -6.57
C HIS A 11 55.31 -54.56 -5.32
N ALA A 12 55.19 -53.28 -4.99
CA ALA A 12 55.50 -52.73 -3.67
C ALA A 12 54.20 -52.32 -2.98
N ALA A 13 53.86 -53.01 -1.89
CA ALA A 13 52.72 -52.72 -1.04
C ALA A 13 53.08 -51.56 -0.09
N LEU A 14 52.33 -50.46 -0.16
CA LEU A 14 52.36 -49.40 0.84
C LEU A 14 51.11 -49.53 1.73
N VAL A 15 51.33 -49.81 3.01
CA VAL A 15 50.31 -49.82 4.06
C VAL A 15 49.95 -48.37 4.38
N LEU A 16 48.71 -47.94 4.08
CA LEU A 16 48.12 -46.71 4.59
C LEU A 16 47.07 -47.07 5.65
N GLY A 17 47.29 -46.63 6.88
CA GLY A 17 46.38 -46.83 8.00
C GLY A 17 45.03 -46.13 7.79
N LEU A 18 43.95 -46.87 7.99
CA LEU A 18 42.58 -46.36 8.08
C LEU A 18 42.40 -45.62 9.42
N LEU A 19 42.43 -44.29 9.39
CA LEU A 19 41.80 -43.46 10.41
C LEU A 19 40.33 -43.28 10.04
N ALA A 20 39.47 -44.14 10.60
CA ALA A 20 38.02 -43.95 10.56
C ALA A 20 37.62 -42.83 11.54
N GLY A 21 37.69 -41.58 11.09
CA GLY A 21 37.00 -40.47 11.74
C GLY A 21 35.50 -40.53 11.38
N PRO A 22 34.58 -40.14 12.28
CA PRO A 22 33.16 -40.07 11.95
C PRO A 22 32.95 -39.04 10.83
N LEU A 23 32.58 -39.52 9.65
CA LEU A 23 32.01 -38.69 8.59
C LEU A 23 30.67 -38.16 9.11
N ALA A 24 30.67 -36.91 9.57
CA ALA A 24 29.43 -36.17 9.77
C ALA A 24 28.81 -35.97 8.37
N LEU A 25 27.79 -36.76 8.06
CA LEU A 25 26.92 -36.49 6.94
C LEU A 25 26.35 -35.08 7.14
N PRO A 26 26.24 -34.24 6.09
CA PRO A 26 25.47 -33.01 6.19
C PRO A 26 24.06 -33.42 6.63
N SER A 27 23.65 -32.96 7.82
CA SER A 27 22.26 -33.10 8.25
C SER A 27 21.42 -32.41 7.18
N ALA A 28 20.62 -33.20 6.46
CA ALA A 28 19.58 -32.64 5.61
C ALA A 28 18.75 -31.73 6.52
N ALA A 29 18.77 -30.43 6.26
CA ALA A 29 17.90 -29.49 6.95
C ALA A 29 16.48 -30.04 6.79
N ALA A 30 15.80 -30.30 7.90
CA ALA A 30 14.40 -30.69 7.85
C ALA A 30 13.63 -29.54 7.21
N ASP A 31 12.68 -29.84 6.33
CA ASP A 31 11.84 -28.78 5.78
C ASP A 31 11.06 -28.09 6.92
N PRO A 32 10.89 -26.76 6.89
CA PRO A 32 10.15 -26.03 7.91
C PRO A 32 8.75 -26.62 8.07
N VAL A 33 8.37 -26.88 9.32
CA VAL A 33 7.08 -27.53 9.64
C VAL A 33 5.95 -26.57 9.26
N THR A 34 5.15 -27.00 8.28
CA THR A 34 3.97 -26.26 7.83
C THR A 34 2.72 -26.91 8.42
N THR A 35 1.90 -26.13 9.14
CA THR A 35 0.60 -26.56 9.68
C THR A 35 -0.50 -25.72 9.06
N THR A 36 -1.56 -26.35 8.58
CA THR A 36 -2.75 -25.66 8.08
C THR A 36 -3.92 -25.84 9.04
N GLY A 37 -4.79 -24.85 9.11
CA GLY A 37 -5.97 -24.89 9.96
C GLY A 37 -6.89 -23.71 9.70
N CYS A 38 -7.96 -23.60 10.48
CA CYS A 38 -8.82 -22.41 10.49
C CYS A 38 -9.21 -22.07 11.92
N VAL A 39 -9.38 -20.77 12.20
CA VAL A 39 -9.97 -20.29 13.45
C VAL A 39 -11.44 -19.96 13.25
N ASP A 40 -12.22 -20.10 14.32
CA ASP A 40 -13.61 -19.64 14.37
C ASP A 40 -13.67 -18.15 14.70
N SER A 41 -14.31 -17.39 13.82
CA SER A 41 -14.51 -15.96 13.95
C SER A 41 -15.99 -15.57 13.98
N VAL A 42 -16.24 -14.27 14.07
CA VAL A 42 -17.58 -13.70 14.19
C VAL A 42 -18.45 -14.12 13.01
N PRO A 43 -19.69 -14.58 13.27
CA PRO A 43 -20.61 -15.01 12.22
C PRO A 43 -21.05 -13.83 11.34
N GLU A 44 -21.64 -14.15 10.19
CA GLU A 44 -22.32 -13.16 9.36
C GLU A 44 -23.61 -12.64 10.02
N PRO A 45 -24.05 -11.41 9.73
CA PRO A 45 -25.33 -10.91 10.21
C PRO A 45 -26.49 -11.86 9.89
N GLY A 46 -27.30 -12.20 10.89
CA GLY A 46 -28.43 -13.15 10.74
C GLY A 46 -28.04 -14.62 10.80
N SER A 47 -26.76 -14.95 11.06
CA SER A 47 -26.28 -16.31 11.27
C SER A 47 -25.66 -16.46 12.67
N THR A 48 -25.69 -17.68 13.20
CA THR A 48 -24.90 -18.08 14.38
C THR A 48 -23.71 -18.96 14.03
N THR A 49 -23.61 -19.40 12.77
CA THR A 49 -22.50 -20.24 12.29
C THR A 49 -21.22 -19.40 12.22
N PRO A 50 -20.16 -19.76 12.95
CA PRO A 50 -18.90 -19.04 12.91
C PRO A 50 -18.32 -19.00 11.50
N VAL A 51 -17.73 -17.86 11.14
CA VAL A 51 -16.92 -17.76 9.91
C VAL A 51 -15.56 -18.39 10.16
N LYS A 52 -15.11 -19.24 9.24
CA LYS A 52 -13.81 -19.90 9.30
C LYS A 52 -12.78 -19.03 8.61
N ILE A 53 -11.69 -18.72 9.32
CA ILE A 53 -10.55 -17.98 8.77
C ILE A 53 -9.35 -18.90 8.72
N CYS A 54 -8.98 -19.30 7.50
CA CYS A 54 -8.02 -20.38 7.27
C CYS A 54 -6.60 -19.87 7.06
N TYR A 55 -5.63 -20.59 7.60
CA TYR A 55 -4.23 -20.19 7.67
C TYR A 55 -3.26 -21.33 7.32
N SER A 56 -2.04 -20.93 6.98
CA SER A 56 -0.84 -21.75 6.90
C SER A 56 0.19 -21.16 7.86
N LEU A 57 0.66 -21.97 8.81
CA LEU A 57 1.61 -21.62 9.85
C LEU A 57 2.94 -22.28 9.54
N PHE A 58 3.98 -21.46 9.41
CA PHE A 58 5.34 -21.86 9.11
C PHE A 58 6.18 -21.66 10.35
N LYS A 59 6.57 -22.79 10.96
CA LYS A 59 7.45 -22.81 12.12
C LYS A 59 8.90 -22.95 11.62
N PRO A 60 9.82 -22.02 11.97
CA PRO A 60 11.21 -22.11 11.55
C PRO A 60 11.93 -23.21 12.34
N ASP A 61 13.01 -23.71 11.76
CA ASP A 61 13.81 -24.76 12.38
C ASP A 61 14.38 -24.32 13.73
N GLY A 62 14.43 -25.26 14.68
CA GLY A 62 14.90 -25.00 16.04
C GLY A 62 13.91 -24.29 16.96
N ALA A 63 12.81 -23.73 16.43
CA ALA A 63 11.77 -23.14 17.28
C ALA A 63 11.11 -24.20 18.18
N SER A 64 10.99 -23.90 19.46
CA SER A 64 10.37 -24.79 20.46
C SER A 64 9.92 -24.00 21.69
N ALA A 65 9.25 -24.65 22.64
CA ALA A 65 8.95 -24.04 23.93
C ALA A 65 10.20 -23.54 24.69
N ALA A 66 11.37 -24.16 24.45
CA ALA A 66 12.64 -23.76 25.06
C ALA A 66 13.41 -22.70 24.24
N ALA A 67 13.06 -22.52 22.98
CA ALA A 67 13.71 -21.59 22.05
C ALA A 67 12.64 -20.91 21.19
N THR A 68 11.96 -19.91 21.78
CA THR A 68 10.85 -19.25 21.13
C THR A 68 11.28 -18.20 20.11
N VAL A 69 10.44 -17.91 19.12
CA VAL A 69 10.70 -16.93 18.06
C VAL A 69 9.56 -15.91 17.91
N PRO A 70 9.82 -14.67 17.47
CA PRO A 70 8.77 -13.76 17.01
C PRO A 70 8.07 -14.29 15.76
N LEU A 71 6.85 -13.81 15.48
CA LEU A 71 6.05 -14.25 14.33
C LEU A 71 5.62 -13.08 13.44
N ILE A 72 5.68 -13.26 12.13
CA ILE A 72 5.18 -12.33 11.13
C ILE A 72 3.84 -12.82 10.58
N ILE A 73 2.81 -11.98 10.64
CA ILE A 73 1.52 -12.25 10.02
C ILE A 73 1.55 -11.72 8.58
N HIS A 74 1.13 -12.53 7.62
CA HIS A 74 1.04 -12.20 6.21
C HIS A 74 -0.36 -12.47 5.68
N SER A 75 -0.83 -11.63 4.75
CA SER A 75 -1.97 -11.97 3.91
C SER A 75 -1.89 -11.30 2.54
N HIS A 76 -2.76 -11.77 1.66
CA HIS A 76 -2.80 -11.46 0.23
C HIS A 76 -3.54 -10.15 -0.09
N GLY A 77 -3.31 -9.61 -1.29
CA GLY A 77 -4.12 -8.55 -1.88
C GLY A 77 -5.54 -9.01 -2.24
N TRP A 78 -6.40 -8.08 -2.66
CA TRP A 78 -7.78 -8.37 -3.03
C TRP A 78 -7.85 -9.43 -4.15
N GLY A 79 -8.71 -10.43 -4.02
CA GLY A 79 -8.83 -11.54 -4.98
C GLY A 79 -7.74 -12.60 -4.90
N GLY A 80 -6.78 -12.46 -3.98
CA GLY A 80 -5.73 -13.44 -3.76
C GLY A 80 -6.13 -14.58 -2.82
N SER A 81 -5.13 -15.37 -2.45
CA SER A 81 -5.19 -16.40 -1.42
C SER A 81 -3.88 -16.46 -0.64
N ARG A 82 -3.91 -17.11 0.51
CA ARG A 82 -2.77 -17.27 1.40
C ARG A 82 -1.68 -18.07 0.71
N THR A 83 -0.44 -17.66 0.97
CA THR A 83 0.73 -18.45 0.64
C THR A 83 0.77 -19.73 1.47
N THR A 84 0.95 -20.87 0.81
CA THR A 84 1.02 -22.21 1.41
C THR A 84 2.43 -22.83 1.37
N SER A 85 3.34 -22.23 0.61
CA SER A 85 4.73 -22.71 0.48
C SER A 85 5.68 -21.92 1.40
N ALA A 86 6.44 -22.63 2.22
CA ALA A 86 7.45 -22.04 3.09
C ALA A 86 8.57 -21.32 2.31
N ALA A 87 8.83 -21.73 1.06
CA ALA A 87 9.87 -21.12 0.22
C ALA A 87 9.65 -19.62 -0.01
N ALA A 88 8.40 -19.17 -0.05
CA ALA A 88 8.05 -17.76 -0.17
C ALA A 88 8.46 -16.92 1.06
N PHE A 89 8.63 -17.55 2.22
CA PHE A 89 9.02 -16.92 3.47
C PHE A 89 10.43 -17.29 3.91
N LYS A 90 11.24 -17.91 3.04
CA LYS A 90 12.60 -18.34 3.37
C LYS A 90 13.43 -17.24 4.05
N PRO A 91 13.45 -15.96 3.60
CA PRO A 91 14.22 -14.92 4.29
C PRO A 91 13.79 -14.70 5.74
N TYR A 92 12.49 -14.80 6.04
CA TYR A 92 11.97 -14.67 7.41
C TYR A 92 12.26 -15.91 8.25
N LEU A 93 12.05 -17.11 7.69
CA LEU A 93 12.28 -18.38 8.37
C LEU A 93 13.77 -18.57 8.71
N ASP A 94 14.68 -18.31 7.76
CA ASP A 94 16.13 -18.36 7.96
C ASP A 94 16.59 -17.36 9.03
N ALA A 95 15.92 -16.21 9.14
CA ALA A 95 16.18 -15.22 10.17
C ALA A 95 15.53 -15.54 11.51
N GLY A 96 14.90 -16.72 11.67
CA GLY A 96 14.28 -17.15 12.92
C GLY A 96 13.01 -16.39 13.26
N PHE A 97 12.20 -16.05 12.25
CA PHE A 97 10.81 -15.64 12.43
C PHE A 97 9.88 -16.80 12.08
N GLY A 98 8.83 -17.01 12.87
CA GLY A 98 7.65 -17.73 12.39
C GLY A 98 6.87 -16.89 11.39
N VAL A 99 6.09 -17.54 10.53
CA VAL A 99 5.16 -16.84 9.65
C VAL A 99 3.78 -17.48 9.72
N LEU A 100 2.73 -16.69 9.87
CA LEU A 100 1.36 -17.11 9.63
C LEU A 100 0.84 -16.40 8.40
N SER A 101 0.49 -17.14 7.36
CA SER A 101 -0.17 -16.62 6.16
C SER A 101 -1.64 -17.04 6.18
N PHE A 102 -2.60 -16.12 6.04
CA PHE A 102 -4.02 -16.44 6.11
C PHE A 102 -4.84 -15.95 4.93
N ASP A 103 -5.93 -16.68 4.65
CA ASP A 103 -6.95 -16.31 3.69
C ASP A 103 -7.89 -15.32 4.36
N GLN A 104 -8.03 -14.14 3.78
CA GLN A 104 -8.96 -13.14 4.31
C GLN A 104 -10.40 -13.60 4.15
N ARG A 105 -11.33 -13.08 4.96
CA ARG A 105 -12.76 -13.44 4.91
C ARG A 105 -13.29 -13.47 3.47
N SER A 106 -14.04 -14.52 3.16
CA SER A 106 -14.57 -14.84 1.83
C SER A 106 -13.56 -15.29 0.76
N PHE A 107 -12.26 -15.15 0.97
CA PHE A 107 -11.24 -15.55 -0.02
C PHE A 107 -10.63 -16.91 0.29
N GLY A 108 -10.04 -17.53 -0.73
CA GLY A 108 -9.36 -18.82 -0.61
C GLY A 108 -10.25 -19.90 0.02
N GLN A 109 -9.83 -20.43 1.16
CA GLN A 109 -10.59 -21.43 1.93
C GLN A 109 -11.37 -20.83 3.11
N SER A 110 -11.26 -19.52 3.35
CA SER A 110 -12.05 -18.83 4.38
C SER A 110 -13.49 -18.66 3.93
N THR A 111 -14.42 -18.68 4.89
CA THR A 111 -15.87 -18.56 4.60
C THR A 111 -16.36 -17.12 4.81
N GLY A 112 -17.68 -16.90 4.71
CA GLY A 112 -18.31 -15.59 4.91
C GLY A 112 -18.27 -14.69 3.66
N VAL A 113 -18.59 -13.41 3.86
CA VAL A 113 -18.54 -12.36 2.84
C VAL A 113 -17.58 -11.25 3.26
N ALA A 114 -16.90 -10.63 2.30
CA ALA A 114 -15.97 -9.54 2.56
C ALA A 114 -16.73 -8.25 2.95
N HIS A 115 -16.58 -7.83 4.20
CA HIS A 115 -16.98 -6.51 4.70
C HIS A 115 -15.88 -5.45 4.49
N VAL A 116 -14.79 -5.85 3.86
CA VAL A 116 -13.72 -5.00 3.30
C VAL A 116 -12.96 -4.23 4.37
N MET A 117 -12.32 -4.96 5.28
CA MET A 117 -11.57 -4.42 6.44
C MET A 117 -12.44 -3.74 7.49
N ASN A 118 -13.69 -4.18 7.64
CA ASN A 118 -14.53 -3.64 8.67
C ASN A 118 -14.04 -4.17 10.05
N PRO A 119 -13.79 -3.29 11.04
CA PRO A 119 -13.28 -3.70 12.35
C PRO A 119 -14.27 -4.59 13.13
N ASP A 120 -15.56 -4.57 12.78
CA ASP A 120 -16.59 -5.42 13.38
C ASP A 120 -16.56 -6.86 12.82
N PHE A 121 -15.90 -7.09 11.67
CA PHE A 121 -15.79 -8.39 11.00
C PHE A 121 -14.32 -8.79 10.77
N GLU A 122 -13.66 -8.29 9.72
CA GLU A 122 -12.27 -8.64 9.44
C GLU A 122 -11.28 -8.18 10.51
N GLY A 123 -11.60 -7.11 11.25
CA GLY A 123 -10.85 -6.77 12.47
C GLY A 123 -10.86 -7.90 13.50
N GLN A 124 -12.02 -8.52 13.72
CA GLN A 124 -12.18 -9.66 14.64
C GLN A 124 -11.52 -10.92 14.09
N ASP A 125 -11.56 -11.15 12.78
CA ASP A 125 -10.85 -12.25 12.12
C ASP A 125 -9.36 -12.23 12.46
N VAL A 126 -8.75 -11.05 12.34
CA VAL A 126 -7.34 -10.87 12.68
C VAL A 126 -7.10 -11.08 14.19
N ILE A 127 -8.00 -10.62 15.06
CA ILE A 127 -7.91 -10.86 16.51
C ILE A 127 -7.91 -12.37 16.83
N LYS A 128 -8.75 -13.17 16.17
CA LYS A 128 -8.79 -14.63 16.36
C LYS A 128 -7.50 -15.31 15.94
N LEU A 129 -6.86 -14.83 14.88
CA LEU A 129 -5.53 -15.30 14.47
C LEU A 129 -4.45 -14.90 15.48
N VAL A 130 -4.52 -13.69 16.04
CA VAL A 130 -3.61 -13.26 17.13
C VAL A 130 -3.81 -14.11 18.39
N ASP A 131 -5.05 -14.46 18.73
CA ASP A 131 -5.36 -15.36 19.86
C ASP A 131 -4.79 -16.77 19.64
N LEU A 132 -4.91 -17.31 18.42
CA LEU A 132 -4.24 -18.56 18.03
C LEU A 132 -2.72 -18.46 18.21
N ILE A 133 -2.10 -17.39 17.70
CA ILE A 133 -0.64 -17.18 17.80
C ILE A 133 -0.20 -17.09 19.26
N ALA A 134 -0.98 -16.42 20.11
CA ALA A 134 -0.71 -16.33 21.55
C ALA A 134 -0.73 -17.69 22.27
N GLY A 135 -1.44 -18.68 21.71
CA GLY A 135 -1.51 -20.05 22.20
C GLY A 135 -0.31 -20.92 21.82
N LEU A 136 0.49 -20.53 20.82
CA LEU A 136 1.64 -21.30 20.36
C LEU A 136 2.76 -21.27 21.42
N ASP A 137 3.32 -22.43 21.76
CA ASP A 137 4.35 -22.57 22.79
C ASP A 137 5.74 -22.13 22.31
N TRP A 138 5.97 -22.19 21.01
CA TRP A 138 7.22 -21.80 20.34
C TRP A 138 7.26 -20.33 19.91
N VAL A 139 6.18 -19.56 20.10
CA VAL A 139 6.14 -18.12 19.81
C VAL A 139 6.53 -17.33 21.04
N THR A 140 7.44 -16.37 20.87
CA THR A 140 7.89 -15.47 21.94
C THR A 140 6.70 -14.66 22.45
N LYS A 141 6.54 -14.61 23.78
CA LYS A 141 5.48 -13.84 24.45
C LYS A 141 6.12 -12.77 25.30
N GLN A 142 5.64 -11.53 25.14
CA GLN A 142 6.07 -10.40 25.96
C GLN A 142 5.41 -10.46 27.34
N ARG A 143 4.16 -10.95 27.38
CA ARG A 143 3.33 -11.16 28.57
C ARG A 143 2.38 -12.34 28.30
N PRO A 144 1.72 -12.91 29.32
CA PRO A 144 0.69 -13.92 29.11
C PRO A 144 -0.37 -13.44 28.10
N GLY A 145 -0.61 -14.21 27.04
CA GLY A 145 -1.57 -13.88 25.97
C GLY A 145 -1.11 -12.77 24.99
N ASP A 146 0.14 -12.32 25.09
CA ASP A 146 0.69 -11.19 24.33
C ASP A 146 1.91 -11.65 23.50
N PRO A 147 1.68 -12.18 22.28
CA PRO A 147 2.75 -12.68 21.43
C PRO A 147 3.54 -11.50 20.83
N LEU A 148 4.82 -11.73 20.56
CA LEU A 148 5.69 -10.77 19.89
C LEU A 148 5.51 -10.91 18.37
N ILE A 149 4.79 -9.98 17.75
CA ILE A 149 4.32 -10.13 16.36
C ILE A 149 4.55 -8.88 15.49
N GLY A 150 4.90 -9.14 14.23
CA GLY A 150 4.88 -8.16 13.16
C GLY A 150 3.86 -8.52 12.08
N ALA A 151 3.62 -7.62 11.13
CA ALA A 151 2.76 -7.94 9.98
C ALA A 151 3.25 -7.33 8.66
N ILE A 152 3.02 -8.05 7.56
CA ILE A 152 3.40 -7.67 6.19
C ILE A 152 2.25 -7.93 5.21
N GLY A 153 2.30 -7.25 4.07
CA GLY A 153 1.35 -7.42 2.98
C GLY A 153 1.10 -6.12 2.23
N GLY A 154 0.76 -6.25 0.95
CA GLY A 154 0.43 -5.13 0.06
C GLY A 154 -1.05 -5.02 -0.24
N SER A 155 -1.55 -3.84 -0.59
CA SER A 155 -2.94 -3.61 -0.99
C SER A 155 -3.92 -3.99 0.13
N TYR A 156 -4.86 -4.91 -0.14
CA TYR A 156 -5.71 -5.52 0.88
C TYR A 156 -4.90 -6.23 1.99
N GLY A 157 -3.73 -6.77 1.66
CA GLY A 157 -2.73 -7.30 2.61
C GLY A 157 -2.06 -6.21 3.46
N GLY A 158 -2.05 -4.95 3.01
CA GLY A 158 -1.68 -3.81 3.85
C GLY A 158 -2.84 -3.39 4.77
N GLY A 159 -4.07 -3.52 4.27
CA GLY A 159 -5.30 -3.14 4.99
C GLY A 159 -5.53 -3.95 6.26
N PHE A 160 -5.33 -5.27 6.24
CA PHE A 160 -5.59 -6.12 7.42
C PHE A 160 -4.72 -5.73 8.61
N GLN A 161 -3.51 -5.24 8.35
CA GLN A 161 -2.56 -4.84 9.39
C GLN A 161 -3.14 -3.69 10.22
N PHE A 162 -3.67 -2.68 9.54
CA PHE A 162 -4.35 -1.57 10.21
C PHE A 162 -5.67 -2.02 10.83
N ALA A 163 -6.48 -2.81 10.11
CA ALA A 163 -7.76 -3.31 10.63
C ALA A 163 -7.56 -4.07 11.95
N GLY A 164 -6.62 -5.02 12.01
CA GLY A 164 -6.31 -5.77 13.23
C GLY A 164 -5.74 -4.88 14.33
N ALA A 165 -4.72 -4.07 14.02
CA ALA A 165 -4.06 -3.24 15.03
C ALA A 165 -5.00 -2.21 15.67
N PHE A 166 -5.84 -1.55 14.85
CA PHE A 166 -6.81 -0.58 15.34
C PHE A 166 -8.02 -1.21 16.01
N THR A 167 -8.44 -2.43 15.61
CA THR A 167 -9.51 -3.16 16.29
C THR A 167 -9.08 -3.55 17.70
N GLU A 168 -7.86 -4.08 17.86
CA GLU A 168 -7.29 -4.33 19.20
C GLU A 168 -7.22 -3.04 20.04
N LEU A 169 -6.76 -1.94 19.45
CA LEU A 169 -6.72 -0.64 20.14
C LEU A 169 -8.13 -0.16 20.56
N ARG A 170 -9.13 -0.31 19.68
CA ARG A 170 -10.53 0.05 19.95
C ARG A 170 -11.11 -0.79 21.08
N ASP A 171 -10.89 -2.09 21.06
CA ASP A 171 -11.59 -3.04 21.93
C ASP A 171 -10.87 -3.26 23.27
N ARG A 172 -9.53 -3.16 23.28
CA ARG A 172 -8.68 -3.48 24.45
C ARG A 172 -7.90 -2.28 24.98
N GLY A 173 -7.95 -1.13 24.31
CA GLY A 173 -7.16 0.06 24.67
C GLY A 173 -5.66 -0.05 24.34
N ARG A 174 -5.22 -1.18 23.76
CA ARG A 174 -3.85 -1.41 23.28
C ARG A 174 -3.86 -2.41 22.13
N THR A 175 -2.87 -2.32 21.26
CA THR A 175 -2.63 -3.34 20.24
C THR A 175 -1.61 -4.37 20.73
N ARG A 176 -1.78 -5.63 20.32
CA ARG A 176 -0.77 -6.71 20.47
C ARG A 176 0.21 -6.78 19.29
N PHE A 177 0.00 -5.98 18.25
CA PHE A 177 0.99 -5.84 17.17
C PHE A 177 2.17 -4.99 17.65
N ASP A 178 3.40 -5.39 17.30
CA ASP A 178 4.61 -4.68 17.73
C ASP A 178 5.26 -3.87 16.61
N ALA A 179 5.08 -4.29 15.36
CA ALA A 179 5.58 -3.58 14.18
C ALA A 179 4.73 -3.92 12.95
N LEU A 180 4.48 -2.94 12.08
CA LEU A 180 3.75 -3.15 10.82
C LEU A 180 4.62 -2.77 9.62
N ALA A 181 4.44 -3.44 8.50
CA ALA A 181 4.99 -3.03 7.21
C ALA A 181 3.93 -3.10 6.09
N PRO A 182 2.93 -2.19 6.11
CA PRO A 182 1.91 -2.12 5.09
C PRO A 182 2.45 -1.47 3.82
N GLU A 183 2.05 -2.04 2.68
CA GLU A 183 2.47 -1.57 1.37
C GLU A 183 1.25 -1.21 0.50
N ILE A 184 1.31 -0.08 -0.22
CA ILE A 184 0.30 0.36 -1.23
C ILE A 184 -1.15 0.17 -0.76
N THR A 185 -1.47 0.63 0.45
CA THR A 185 -2.80 0.49 1.05
C THR A 185 -3.44 1.86 1.31
N TRP A 186 -4.73 1.86 1.63
CA TRP A 186 -5.51 3.08 1.80
C TRP A 186 -5.51 3.61 3.24
N ASN A 187 -5.88 4.88 3.40
CA ASN A 187 -6.29 5.50 4.65
C ASN A 187 -7.82 5.57 4.75
N ASP A 188 -8.47 5.95 3.65
CA ASP A 188 -9.92 5.96 3.48
C ASP A 188 -10.30 5.28 2.15
N LEU A 189 -11.12 4.23 2.25
CA LEU A 189 -11.42 3.39 1.10
C LEU A 189 -12.38 4.08 0.13
N LYS A 190 -13.34 4.86 0.63
CA LYS A 190 -14.29 5.59 -0.22
C LYS A 190 -13.56 6.66 -1.02
N THR A 191 -12.68 7.44 -0.38
CA THR A 191 -11.88 8.46 -1.09
C THR A 191 -10.93 7.83 -2.10
N SER A 192 -10.47 6.60 -1.85
CA SER A 192 -9.67 5.84 -2.80
C SER A 192 -10.48 5.32 -4.00
N LEU A 193 -11.69 4.81 -3.79
CA LEU A 193 -12.52 4.26 -4.87
C LEU A 193 -13.23 5.35 -5.69
N ALA A 194 -13.68 6.41 -5.02
CA ALA A 194 -14.46 7.50 -5.59
C ALA A 194 -14.09 8.85 -4.96
N PRO A 195 -12.88 9.38 -5.18
CA PRO A 195 -12.49 10.69 -4.68
C PRO A 195 -13.46 11.75 -5.20
N ASP A 196 -13.96 12.60 -4.30
CA ASP A 196 -15.01 13.60 -4.60
C ASP A 196 -16.26 13.00 -5.25
N GLU A 197 -16.59 11.74 -4.91
CA GLU A 197 -17.65 10.92 -5.50
C GLU A 197 -17.50 10.69 -7.02
N THR A 198 -16.30 10.90 -7.55
CA THR A 198 -15.95 10.56 -8.93
C THR A 198 -15.34 9.16 -8.94
N ALA A 199 -16.17 8.17 -9.30
CA ALA A 199 -15.80 6.75 -9.27
C ALA A 199 -14.67 6.40 -10.25
N ARG A 200 -13.67 5.65 -9.78
CA ARG A 200 -12.62 5.04 -10.62
C ARG A 200 -13.15 3.77 -11.29
N VAL A 201 -14.06 3.92 -12.25
CA VAL A 201 -14.85 2.80 -12.80
C VAL A 201 -14.00 1.66 -13.36
N MET A 202 -12.87 1.95 -14.01
CA MET A 202 -11.94 0.91 -14.45
C MET A 202 -11.37 0.10 -13.29
N TRP A 203 -10.90 0.75 -12.23
CA TRP A 203 -10.46 0.07 -11.02
C TRP A 203 -11.58 -0.72 -10.36
N MET A 204 -12.76 -0.11 -10.26
CA MET A 204 -13.94 -0.77 -9.70
C MET A 204 -14.35 -2.00 -10.51
N THR A 205 -14.17 -2.00 -11.83
CA THR A 205 -14.38 -3.16 -12.70
C THR A 205 -13.38 -4.27 -12.39
N LEU A 206 -12.09 -3.94 -12.29
CA LEU A 206 -11.04 -4.91 -11.98
C LEU A 206 -11.21 -5.51 -10.58
N LEU A 207 -11.54 -4.68 -9.58
CA LEU A 207 -11.83 -5.13 -8.22
C LEU A 207 -13.09 -6.00 -8.17
N PHE A 208 -14.13 -5.65 -8.93
CA PHE A 208 -15.32 -6.50 -9.03
C PHE A 208 -15.01 -7.85 -9.68
N ALA A 209 -14.18 -7.88 -10.73
CA ALA A 209 -13.74 -9.14 -11.34
C ALA A 209 -12.90 -9.98 -10.37
N GLY A 210 -12.08 -9.34 -9.54
CA GLY A 210 -11.22 -10.03 -8.56
C GLY A 210 -11.92 -10.44 -7.26
N GLY A 211 -13.11 -9.93 -6.95
CA GLY A 211 -13.77 -10.24 -5.68
C GLY A 211 -15.19 -9.71 -5.49
N GLY A 212 -15.84 -9.18 -6.52
CA GLY A 212 -17.15 -8.54 -6.41
C GLY A 212 -18.27 -9.48 -5.96
N SER A 213 -18.16 -10.77 -6.28
CA SER A 213 -19.05 -11.83 -5.80
C SER A 213 -18.83 -12.22 -4.35
N HIS A 214 -17.74 -11.77 -3.74
CA HIS A 214 -17.41 -12.03 -2.33
C HIS A 214 -18.02 -10.99 -1.40
N LEU A 215 -18.57 -9.89 -1.93
CA LEU A 215 -19.20 -8.83 -1.15
C LEU A 215 -20.62 -9.23 -0.71
N PRO A 216 -21.19 -8.57 0.32
CA PRO A 216 -22.61 -8.70 0.64
C PRO A 216 -23.49 -8.37 -0.59
N PRO A 217 -24.60 -9.08 -0.82
CA PRO A 217 -25.40 -8.91 -2.04
C PRO A 217 -25.85 -7.47 -2.33
N ALA A 218 -26.23 -6.71 -1.30
CA ALA A 218 -26.59 -5.31 -1.44
C ALA A 218 -25.42 -4.44 -1.93
N VAL A 219 -24.22 -4.71 -1.44
CA VAL A 219 -22.99 -4.02 -1.85
C VAL A 219 -22.60 -4.43 -3.27
N SER A 220 -22.66 -5.73 -3.62
CA SER A 220 -22.43 -6.18 -5.00
C SER A 220 -23.40 -5.53 -5.97
N SER A 221 -24.68 -5.39 -5.60
CA SER A 221 -25.70 -4.72 -6.43
C SER A 221 -25.43 -3.22 -6.59
N ALA A 222 -25.07 -2.52 -5.50
CA ALA A 222 -24.66 -1.13 -5.56
C ALA A 222 -23.40 -0.95 -6.43
N TRP A 223 -22.45 -1.88 -6.35
CA TRP A 223 -21.25 -1.88 -7.17
C TRP A 223 -21.56 -2.07 -8.65
N LEU A 224 -22.42 -3.04 -9.00
CA LEU A 224 -22.91 -3.22 -10.38
C LEU A 224 -23.60 -1.97 -10.92
N THR A 225 -24.34 -1.25 -10.05
CA THR A 225 -24.93 0.04 -10.41
C THR A 225 -23.85 1.07 -10.75
N ILE A 226 -22.74 1.10 -10.01
CA ILE A 226 -21.60 1.97 -10.33
C ILE A 226 -20.99 1.59 -11.68
N LEU A 227 -20.80 0.29 -11.96
CA LEU A 227 -20.23 -0.13 -13.24
C LEU A 227 -21.15 0.20 -14.42
N ALA A 228 -22.47 0.06 -14.24
CA ALA A 228 -23.46 0.32 -15.29
C ALA A 228 -23.69 1.83 -15.53
N THR A 229 -23.68 2.63 -14.47
CA THR A 229 -24.00 4.07 -14.56
C THR A 229 -22.77 4.95 -14.60
N GLY A 230 -21.62 4.42 -14.17
CA GLY A 230 -20.38 5.14 -13.94
C GLY A 230 -20.41 6.14 -12.78
N HIS A 231 -21.48 6.19 -11.98
CA HIS A 231 -21.63 7.13 -10.88
C HIS A 231 -21.61 6.42 -9.53
N TRP A 232 -21.07 7.09 -8.51
CA TRP A 232 -21.37 6.70 -7.13
C TRP A 232 -22.89 6.85 -6.90
N PRO A 233 -23.61 5.85 -6.36
CA PRO A 233 -25.06 5.89 -6.29
C PRO A 233 -25.54 7.02 -5.36
N SER A 234 -26.72 7.55 -5.65
CA SER A 234 -27.37 8.55 -4.80
C SER A 234 -28.55 7.93 -4.01
N GLY A 235 -29.24 8.73 -3.21
CA GLY A 235 -30.41 8.28 -2.47
C GLY A 235 -30.06 7.23 -1.40
N GLN A 236 -30.95 6.25 -1.19
CA GLN A 236 -30.78 5.23 -0.16
C GLN A 236 -29.57 4.31 -0.44
N VAL A 237 -29.43 3.84 -1.68
CA VAL A 237 -28.32 2.96 -2.10
C VAL A 237 -26.96 3.62 -1.83
N GLY A 238 -26.84 4.91 -2.16
CA GLY A 238 -25.62 5.68 -1.88
C GLY A 238 -25.31 5.78 -0.39
N ARG A 239 -26.32 6.07 0.44
CA ARG A 239 -26.15 6.16 1.90
C ARG A 239 -25.75 4.84 2.53
N GLU A 240 -26.32 3.73 2.06
CA GLU A 240 -25.98 2.39 2.53
C GLU A 240 -24.57 2.00 2.13
N LEU A 241 -24.15 2.31 0.89
CA LEU A 241 -22.79 2.06 0.44
C LEU A 241 -21.76 2.93 1.19
N ASP A 242 -22.09 4.19 1.45
CA ASP A 242 -21.28 5.08 2.28
C ASP A 242 -21.12 4.53 3.70
N ALA A 243 -22.22 4.06 4.30
CA ALA A 243 -22.20 3.46 5.62
C ALA A 243 -21.38 2.17 5.66
N PHE A 244 -21.40 1.37 4.59
CA PHE A 244 -20.60 0.16 4.46
C PHE A 244 -19.10 0.47 4.49
N PHE A 245 -18.64 1.48 3.73
CA PHE A 245 -17.22 1.84 3.69
C PHE A 245 -16.76 2.75 4.83
N ALA A 246 -17.68 3.29 5.64
CA ALA A 246 -17.40 4.32 6.64
C ALA A 246 -16.34 3.94 7.67
N LYS A 247 -16.18 2.64 7.97
CA LYS A 247 -15.24 2.14 9.00
C LYS A 247 -14.04 1.41 8.43
N ASN A 248 -13.90 1.36 7.10
CA ASN A 248 -13.06 0.38 6.43
C ASN A 248 -11.60 0.81 6.28
N GLY A 249 -11.14 1.79 7.07
CA GLY A 249 -9.77 2.28 6.99
C GLY A 249 -9.35 3.09 8.22
N PRO A 250 -8.05 3.38 8.36
CA PRO A 250 -7.51 4.17 9.47
C PRO A 250 -8.18 5.53 9.70
N ALA A 251 -8.68 6.19 8.64
CA ALA A 251 -9.34 7.49 8.74
C ALA A 251 -10.47 7.51 9.78
N TRP A 252 -11.30 6.46 9.82
CA TRP A 252 -12.37 6.34 10.80
C TRP A 252 -11.82 6.25 12.22
N HIS A 253 -10.77 5.44 12.45
CA HIS A 253 -10.17 5.32 13.78
C HIS A 253 -9.55 6.65 14.25
N VAL A 254 -8.90 7.39 13.35
CA VAL A 254 -8.34 8.71 13.65
C VAL A 254 -9.44 9.71 14.04
N GLN A 255 -10.59 9.70 13.36
CA GLN A 255 -11.75 10.55 13.72
C GLN A 255 -12.34 10.21 15.10
N GLN A 256 -12.05 9.01 15.62
CA GLN A 256 -12.43 8.56 16.96
C GLN A 256 -11.26 8.67 17.94
N ASP A 257 -10.30 9.56 17.68
CA ASP A 257 -9.12 9.86 18.51
C ASP A 257 -8.18 8.67 18.79
N ARG A 258 -8.22 7.62 17.94
CA ARG A 258 -7.32 6.47 18.04
C ARG A 258 -6.09 6.66 17.16
N LYS A 259 -4.91 6.39 17.74
CA LYS A 259 -3.62 6.39 17.04
C LYS A 259 -2.77 5.21 17.48
N LEU A 260 -2.11 4.57 16.53
CA LEU A 260 -1.19 3.47 16.82
C LEU A 260 0.12 4.02 17.39
N ASP A 261 0.57 3.40 18.47
CA ASP A 261 1.82 3.75 19.16
C ASP A 261 2.91 2.69 18.96
N ILE A 262 3.00 2.17 17.74
CA ILE A 262 3.95 1.13 17.35
C ILE A 262 4.74 1.57 16.11
N PRO A 263 6.00 1.13 15.95
CA PRO A 263 6.79 1.43 14.76
C PRO A 263 6.14 0.83 13.49
N VAL A 264 6.12 1.61 12.41
CA VAL A 264 5.57 1.21 11.11
C VAL A 264 6.58 1.51 10.00
N LEU A 265 6.85 0.55 9.12
CA LEU A 265 7.52 0.77 7.84
C LEU A 265 6.45 0.89 6.76
N LEU A 266 6.11 2.11 6.36
CA LEU A 266 5.07 2.34 5.36
C LEU A 266 5.68 2.41 3.96
N GLY A 267 5.25 1.52 3.07
CA GLY A 267 5.59 1.54 1.64
C GLY A 267 4.43 2.10 0.83
N GLN A 268 4.64 3.14 0.03
CA GLN A 268 3.59 3.73 -0.81
C GLN A 268 4.07 3.95 -2.24
N GLY A 269 3.29 3.48 -3.20
CA GLY A 269 3.52 3.76 -4.61
C GLY A 269 3.14 5.20 -4.95
N LEU A 270 4.08 5.99 -5.48
CA LEU A 270 3.79 7.33 -6.00
C LEU A 270 3.09 7.27 -7.35
N SER A 271 3.32 6.18 -8.11
CA SER A 271 2.64 5.92 -9.38
C SER A 271 1.30 5.21 -9.18
N ASP A 272 1.00 4.75 -7.95
CA ASP A 272 -0.24 4.06 -7.62
C ASP A 272 -1.44 5.01 -7.83
N ASN A 273 -2.36 4.63 -8.72
CA ASN A 273 -3.54 5.40 -9.05
C ASN A 273 -4.85 4.79 -8.52
N LEU A 274 -4.76 3.82 -7.62
CA LEU A 274 -5.85 3.34 -6.77
C LEU A 274 -5.69 3.84 -5.32
N PHE A 275 -4.50 3.71 -4.75
CA PHE A 275 -4.12 4.17 -3.42
C PHE A 275 -2.90 5.07 -3.56
N ASN A 276 -3.13 6.34 -3.91
CA ASN A 276 -2.03 7.26 -4.21
C ASN A 276 -1.21 7.63 -2.97
N LEU A 277 -0.13 8.39 -3.17
CA LEU A 277 0.77 8.83 -2.09
C LEU A 277 0.03 9.49 -0.90
N ASN A 278 -1.10 10.16 -1.16
CA ASN A 278 -1.84 10.92 -0.13
C ASN A 278 -2.37 9.98 0.96
N GLU A 279 -2.83 8.79 0.58
CA GLU A 279 -3.33 7.77 1.51
C GLU A 279 -2.22 7.33 2.48
N GLY A 280 -1.03 7.02 1.95
CA GLY A 280 0.13 6.66 2.76
C GLY A 280 0.55 7.79 3.70
N VAL A 281 0.65 9.02 3.20
CA VAL A 281 1.03 10.19 4.02
C VAL A 281 0.01 10.41 5.13
N ALA A 282 -1.29 10.27 4.85
CA ALA A 282 -2.35 10.37 5.87
C ALA A 282 -2.19 9.29 6.96
N ASN A 283 -1.91 8.04 6.57
CA ASN A 283 -1.60 6.97 7.51
C ASN A 283 -0.39 7.31 8.40
N PHE A 284 0.71 7.77 7.80
CA PHE A 284 1.93 8.08 8.55
C PHE A 284 1.78 9.29 9.48
N GLU A 285 1.05 10.32 9.06
CA GLU A 285 0.93 11.57 9.80
C GLU A 285 -0.19 11.56 10.84
N GLN A 286 -1.28 10.86 10.55
CA GLN A 286 -2.53 10.97 11.33
C GLN A 286 -2.82 9.70 12.12
N ALA A 287 -2.52 8.53 11.57
CA ALA A 287 -2.83 7.23 12.17
C ALA A 287 -1.79 6.80 13.23
N LEU A 288 -0.61 7.42 13.25
CA LEU A 288 0.47 7.13 14.21
C LEU A 288 0.58 8.23 15.28
N THR A 289 0.98 7.84 16.49
CA THR A 289 1.41 8.83 17.49
C THR A 289 2.72 9.51 17.03
N PRO A 290 3.03 10.73 17.53
CA PRO A 290 4.32 11.36 17.26
C PRO A 290 5.52 10.52 17.72
N ARG A 291 5.35 9.71 18.77
CA ARG A 291 6.38 8.79 19.28
C ARG A 291 6.61 7.63 18.32
N ALA A 292 5.53 6.97 17.88
CA ALA A 292 5.60 5.91 16.88
C ALA A 292 6.23 6.42 15.60
N ARG A 293 5.78 7.56 15.08
CA ARG A 293 6.28 8.16 13.84
C ARG A 293 7.80 8.39 13.86
N LYS A 294 8.38 8.79 15.00
CA LYS A 294 9.84 8.94 15.17
C LYS A 294 10.62 7.63 15.09
N LYS A 295 9.96 6.48 15.26
CA LYS A 295 10.51 5.12 15.13
C LYS A 295 10.06 4.44 13.82
N SER A 296 9.30 5.13 13.01
CA SER A 296 8.73 4.65 11.76
C SER A 296 9.55 5.13 10.56
N LEU A 297 9.41 4.43 9.44
CA LEU A 297 9.99 4.79 8.14
C LEU A 297 8.88 4.95 7.12
N PHE A 298 9.01 5.96 6.26
CA PHE A 298 8.11 6.17 5.13
C PHE A 298 8.90 6.06 3.84
N VAL A 299 8.59 5.07 3.01
CA VAL A 299 9.24 4.83 1.73
C VAL A 299 8.22 4.96 0.61
N GLY A 300 8.46 5.93 -0.26
CA GLY A 300 7.73 6.17 -1.48
C GLY A 300 8.53 5.69 -2.70
N TYR A 301 7.92 4.86 -3.55
CA TYR A 301 8.56 4.31 -4.75
C TYR A 301 7.67 4.42 -6.00
N ASN A 302 8.24 4.25 -7.19
CA ASN A 302 7.50 4.33 -8.45
C ASN A 302 6.99 2.95 -8.88
N ALA A 303 5.90 2.51 -8.25
CA ALA A 303 5.13 1.31 -8.61
C ALA A 303 3.77 1.38 -7.90
N GLY A 304 3.07 0.25 -7.76
CA GLY A 304 1.77 0.12 -7.11
C GLY A 304 0.69 -0.34 -8.08
N HIS A 305 -0.56 -0.01 -7.79
CA HIS A 305 -1.68 -0.28 -8.68
C HIS A 305 -1.73 0.78 -9.78
N THR A 306 -1.33 0.43 -10.99
CA THR A 306 -1.23 1.40 -12.08
C THR A 306 -2.09 0.99 -13.28
N LEU A 307 -3.09 1.81 -13.61
CA LEU A 307 -3.70 1.82 -14.94
C LEU A 307 -2.85 2.65 -15.93
N PRO A 308 -3.00 2.41 -17.25
CA PRO A 308 -2.41 3.28 -18.27
C PRO A 308 -2.79 4.76 -18.08
N SER A 309 -1.88 5.66 -18.42
CA SER A 309 -2.07 7.12 -18.35
C SER A 309 -1.76 7.75 -19.71
N VAL A 310 -2.63 7.48 -20.70
CA VAL A 310 -2.54 8.03 -22.05
C VAL A 310 -3.12 9.45 -22.09
N VAL A 311 -4.25 9.67 -21.43
CA VAL A 311 -4.89 10.98 -21.29
C VAL A 311 -5.23 11.27 -19.82
N PRO A 312 -4.67 12.33 -19.22
CA PRO A 312 -3.49 13.05 -19.69
C PRO A 312 -2.25 12.14 -19.75
N PRO A 313 -1.29 12.40 -20.67
CA PRO A 313 -0.09 11.57 -20.80
C PRO A 313 0.75 11.68 -19.53
N GLY A 314 1.02 10.55 -18.90
CA GLY A 314 1.83 10.45 -17.67
C GLY A 314 3.19 9.80 -17.92
N TYR A 315 4.08 9.92 -16.93
CA TYR A 315 5.31 9.13 -16.88
C TYR A 315 5.77 8.86 -15.43
N ALA A 316 6.47 7.74 -15.26
CA ALA A 316 7.24 7.40 -14.07
C ALA A 316 8.28 6.34 -14.42
N THR A 317 9.52 6.53 -13.99
CA THR A 317 10.56 5.49 -14.09
C THR A 317 10.32 4.47 -12.97
N PRO A 318 9.97 3.21 -13.28
CA PRO A 318 9.69 2.22 -12.24
C PRO A 318 10.90 1.94 -11.35
N GLY A 319 10.67 1.74 -10.06
CA GLY A 319 11.71 1.31 -9.13
C GLY A 319 11.60 1.92 -7.73
N ASP A 320 12.45 1.42 -6.84
CA ASP A 320 12.53 1.79 -5.43
C ASP A 320 13.97 2.21 -5.06
N PRO A 321 14.43 3.37 -5.57
CA PRO A 321 15.74 3.91 -5.20
C PRO A 321 15.83 4.28 -3.71
N CYS A 322 14.70 4.44 -3.01
CA CYS A 322 14.70 4.84 -1.61
C CYS A 322 15.01 3.68 -0.66
N SER A 323 14.50 2.47 -0.90
CA SER A 323 14.98 1.31 -0.14
C SER A 323 16.47 1.07 -0.36
N ILE A 324 16.96 1.26 -1.61
CA ILE A 324 18.38 1.16 -1.94
C ILE A 324 19.19 2.20 -1.16
N ALA A 325 18.74 3.46 -1.14
CA ALA A 325 19.39 4.51 -0.35
C ALA A 325 19.38 4.24 1.17
N LEU A 326 18.41 3.46 1.66
CA LEU A 326 18.33 2.98 3.04
C LEU A 326 19.12 1.68 3.29
N GLY A 327 19.88 1.21 2.29
CA GLY A 327 20.77 0.05 2.39
C GLY A 327 20.09 -1.30 2.18
N SER A 328 18.96 -1.34 1.47
CA SER A 328 18.21 -2.58 1.18
C SER A 328 17.92 -2.69 -0.31
N ALA A 329 17.99 -3.89 -0.88
CA ALA A 329 17.77 -4.08 -2.33
C ALA A 329 16.36 -3.65 -2.80
N ASN A 330 15.36 -3.75 -1.93
CA ASN A 330 13.97 -3.39 -2.18
C ASN A 330 13.21 -3.25 -0.84
N PHE A 331 11.93 -2.88 -0.90
CA PHE A 331 11.05 -2.75 0.26
C PHE A 331 10.97 -4.02 1.12
N ALA A 332 10.90 -5.21 0.52
CA ALA A 332 10.84 -6.48 1.28
C ALA A 332 12.12 -6.71 2.11
N GLY A 333 13.30 -6.44 1.54
CA GLY A 333 14.56 -6.49 2.29
C GLY A 333 14.65 -5.44 3.39
N LEU A 334 14.04 -4.26 3.17
CA LEU A 334 13.92 -3.22 4.18
C LEU A 334 13.00 -3.65 5.33
N ALA A 335 11.84 -4.24 5.01
CA ALA A 335 10.91 -4.79 5.99
C ALA A 335 11.57 -5.87 6.85
N HIS A 336 12.32 -6.77 6.24
CA HIS A 336 13.09 -7.78 6.97
C HIS A 336 14.05 -7.15 8.00
N ARG A 337 14.88 -6.18 7.60
CA ARG A 337 15.76 -5.44 8.52
C ARG A 337 14.99 -4.67 9.60
N PHE A 338 13.82 -4.15 9.25
CA PHE A 338 12.95 -3.41 10.16
C PHE A 338 12.37 -4.32 11.26
N PHE A 339 11.93 -5.54 10.93
CA PHE A 339 11.47 -6.50 11.94
C PHE A 339 12.62 -7.07 12.77
N SER A 340 13.79 -7.33 12.17
CA SER A 340 15.00 -7.71 12.93
C SER A 340 15.32 -6.67 14.02
N LEU A 341 15.18 -5.38 13.71
CA LEU A 341 15.36 -4.31 14.70
C LEU A 341 14.25 -4.33 15.75
N ASN A 342 12.98 -4.27 15.34
CA ASN A 342 11.89 -3.99 16.26
C ASN A 342 11.41 -5.20 17.07
N LEU A 343 11.56 -6.42 16.55
CA LEU A 343 11.11 -7.64 17.22
C LEU A 343 12.29 -8.40 17.84
N LYS A 344 13.48 -8.37 17.24
CA LYS A 344 14.63 -9.13 17.76
C LYS A 344 15.70 -8.26 18.41
N ASN A 345 15.51 -6.94 18.46
CA ASN A 345 16.51 -5.98 18.95
C ASN A 345 17.87 -6.09 18.23
N GLN A 346 17.88 -6.57 16.98
CA GLN A 346 19.11 -6.71 16.21
C GLN A 346 19.55 -5.36 15.65
N GLN A 347 20.84 -5.05 15.80
CA GLN A 347 21.47 -3.90 15.15
C GLN A 347 21.48 -4.11 13.63
N THR A 348 20.60 -3.39 12.93
CA THR A 348 20.46 -3.54 11.47
C THR A 348 21.08 -2.40 10.67
N GLY A 349 21.58 -1.36 11.34
CA GLY A 349 22.13 -0.16 10.69
C GLY A 349 21.07 0.68 9.96
N LEU A 350 19.79 0.47 10.24
CA LEU A 350 18.71 1.29 9.67
C LEU A 350 18.84 2.73 10.14
N THR A 351 18.62 3.65 9.21
CA THR A 351 18.60 5.10 9.45
C THR A 351 17.35 5.69 8.79
N GLY A 352 17.15 7.01 8.88
CA GLY A 352 16.05 7.70 8.19
C GLY A 352 14.72 7.74 8.97
N PHE A 353 14.66 7.21 10.19
CA PHE A 353 13.44 7.20 10.99
C PHE A 353 12.81 8.59 11.15
N GLY A 354 11.48 8.63 11.09
CA GLY A 354 10.68 9.86 11.18
C GLY A 354 10.77 10.78 9.96
N LYS A 355 11.38 10.32 8.85
CA LYS A 355 11.50 11.06 7.59
C LYS A 355 10.69 10.40 6.47
N TYR A 356 10.52 11.16 5.41
CA TYR A 356 9.87 10.73 4.16
C TYR A 356 10.95 10.51 3.11
N HIS A 357 11.04 9.29 2.59
CA HIS A 357 11.97 8.92 1.53
C HIS A 357 11.17 8.72 0.25
N LEU A 358 11.13 9.70 -0.63
CA LEU A 358 10.28 9.70 -1.83
C LEU A 358 11.12 9.56 -3.10
N SER A 359 10.78 8.57 -3.92
CA SER A 359 11.39 8.37 -5.23
C SER A 359 10.87 9.41 -6.20
N THR A 360 11.77 10.21 -6.78
CA THR A 360 11.39 11.14 -7.85
C THR A 360 10.92 10.36 -9.08
N VAL A 361 10.16 11.02 -9.93
CA VAL A 361 9.66 10.46 -11.20
C VAL A 361 10.79 9.88 -12.09
N ASP A 362 12.01 10.42 -12.00
CA ASP A 362 13.18 9.99 -12.76
C ASP A 362 14.05 8.94 -12.03
N GLY A 363 13.65 8.47 -10.85
CA GLY A 363 14.31 7.34 -10.15
C GLY A 363 15.41 7.73 -9.16
N ARG A 364 15.35 8.94 -8.57
CA ARG A 364 16.26 9.37 -7.50
C ARG A 364 15.55 9.38 -6.14
N CYS A 365 16.20 8.96 -5.06
CA CYS A 365 15.60 9.12 -3.73
C CYS A 365 15.79 10.54 -3.17
N VAL A 366 14.70 11.15 -2.69
CA VAL A 366 14.71 12.42 -1.96
C VAL A 366 14.22 12.17 -0.54
N THR A 367 15.02 12.56 0.45
CA THR A 367 14.66 12.43 1.87
C THR A 367 14.27 13.78 2.45
N GLN A 368 13.08 13.90 3.04
CA GLN A 368 12.59 15.12 3.70
C GLN A 368 12.20 14.85 5.15
N SER A 369 12.41 15.82 6.03
CA SER A 369 11.92 15.77 7.43
C SER A 369 10.46 16.20 7.56
N THR A 370 9.93 16.88 6.55
CA THR A 370 8.55 17.38 6.51
C THR A 370 8.10 17.51 5.06
N LEU A 371 6.82 17.29 4.80
CA LEU A 371 6.19 17.54 3.51
C LEU A 371 5.32 18.81 3.52
N VAL A 372 5.44 19.65 4.56
CA VAL A 372 4.69 20.90 4.68
C VAL A 372 5.05 21.82 3.53
N ARG A 373 4.04 22.21 2.75
CA ARG A 373 4.18 23.15 1.63
C ARG A 373 4.81 24.46 2.11
N ASN A 374 5.85 24.90 1.42
CA ASN A 374 6.68 26.05 1.80
C ASN A 374 6.81 27.10 0.70
N GLN A 375 6.21 26.86 -0.46
CA GLN A 375 6.24 27.77 -1.60
C GLN A 375 4.86 27.84 -2.26
N ARG A 376 4.43 29.04 -2.64
CA ARG A 376 3.17 29.28 -3.34
C ARG A 376 3.42 30.03 -4.65
N TYR A 377 2.78 29.60 -5.71
CA TYR A 377 2.86 30.18 -7.05
C TYR A 377 1.48 30.65 -7.49
N GLY A 378 1.39 31.89 -7.98
CA GLY A 378 0.21 32.37 -8.70
C GLY A 378 0.18 31.75 -10.08
N VAL A 379 -0.97 31.24 -10.50
CA VAL A 379 -1.16 30.62 -11.81
C VAL A 379 -2.18 31.41 -12.58
N GLN A 380 -1.98 31.51 -13.90
CA GLN A 380 -2.91 32.23 -14.77
C GLN A 380 -4.30 31.60 -14.71
N LYS A 381 -5.31 32.43 -14.99
CA LYS A 381 -6.71 32.01 -15.07
C LYS A 381 -6.86 30.83 -16.04
N VAL A 382 -7.64 29.84 -15.64
CA VAL A 382 -7.94 28.67 -16.48
C VAL A 382 -9.43 28.62 -16.80
N VAL A 383 -9.74 28.30 -18.04
CA VAL A 383 -11.08 27.94 -18.50
C VAL A 383 -10.95 26.59 -19.19
N SER A 384 -11.53 25.53 -18.65
CA SER A 384 -11.59 24.26 -19.39
C SER A 384 -12.57 24.44 -20.56
N THR A 385 -12.06 24.45 -21.79
CA THR A 385 -12.82 25.00 -22.93
C THR A 385 -13.76 24.03 -23.63
N THR A 386 -13.73 22.73 -23.36
CA THR A 386 -14.79 21.85 -23.86
C THR A 386 -14.74 20.49 -23.17
N PRO A 387 -15.87 19.77 -23.18
CA PRO A 387 -15.94 18.49 -22.48
C PRO A 387 -15.09 17.38 -23.14
N ALA A 388 -14.84 17.45 -24.45
CA ALA A 388 -13.95 16.53 -25.20
C ALA A 388 -12.56 17.14 -25.48
N GLY A 389 -12.14 18.16 -24.73
CA GLY A 389 -10.90 18.89 -24.96
C GLY A 389 -9.64 18.13 -24.55
N LEU A 390 -8.52 18.42 -25.22
CA LEU A 390 -7.20 17.96 -24.77
C LEU A 390 -6.85 18.58 -23.40
N PRO A 391 -6.00 17.91 -22.58
CA PRO A 391 -5.49 18.49 -21.35
C PRO A 391 -4.85 19.87 -21.60
N ILE A 392 -5.11 20.82 -20.70
CA ILE A 392 -4.51 22.15 -20.72
C ILE A 392 -3.40 22.19 -19.68
N ASN A 393 -2.21 22.63 -20.08
CA ASN A 393 -1.05 22.75 -19.20
C ASN A 393 -0.69 24.23 -18.99
N VAL A 394 -0.84 24.71 -17.75
CA VAL A 394 -0.60 26.13 -17.42
C VAL A 394 0.67 26.27 -16.59
N PRO A 395 1.63 27.14 -16.97
CA PRO A 395 2.90 27.29 -16.25
C PRO A 395 2.71 27.64 -14.78
N VAL A 396 3.45 26.96 -13.90
CA VAL A 396 3.50 27.20 -12.45
C VAL A 396 4.87 27.74 -12.04
N ALA A 397 5.96 27.06 -12.43
CA ALA A 397 7.32 27.45 -12.04
C ALA A 397 8.36 26.94 -13.04
N LYS A 398 9.37 27.75 -13.37
CA LYS A 398 10.51 27.30 -14.18
C LYS A 398 11.52 26.54 -13.33
N GLY A 399 12.16 25.52 -13.91
CA GLY A 399 13.31 24.87 -13.30
C GLY A 399 14.57 25.75 -13.31
N PRO A 400 15.63 25.37 -12.56
CA PRO A 400 15.74 24.15 -11.78
C PRO A 400 15.04 24.23 -10.41
N ILE A 401 14.14 23.29 -10.12
CA ILE A 401 13.52 23.11 -8.80
C ILE A 401 13.27 21.62 -8.52
N THR A 402 13.30 21.23 -7.26
CA THR A 402 12.83 19.91 -6.81
C THR A 402 11.61 20.09 -5.93
N VAL A 403 10.57 19.30 -6.18
CA VAL A 403 9.31 19.31 -5.43
C VAL A 403 9.05 17.91 -4.90
N ALA A 404 8.68 17.78 -3.63
CA ALA A 404 8.37 16.50 -3.01
C ALA A 404 7.28 16.65 -1.92
N GLY A 405 6.17 15.95 -2.03
CA GLY A 405 5.04 16.01 -1.09
C GLY A 405 3.70 16.19 -1.79
N ILE A 406 2.68 16.64 -1.05
CA ILE A 406 1.30 16.81 -1.54
C ILE A 406 1.05 18.27 -1.93
N PRO A 407 0.99 18.60 -3.24
CA PRO A 407 0.66 19.95 -3.69
C PRO A 407 -0.78 20.30 -3.35
N ARG A 408 -1.07 21.59 -3.21
CA ARG A 408 -2.44 22.09 -3.01
C ARG A 408 -2.78 23.14 -4.03
N LEU A 409 -3.89 22.93 -4.73
CA LEU A 409 -4.55 23.91 -5.58
C LEU A 409 -5.52 24.75 -4.73
N SER A 410 -5.58 26.04 -5.01
CA SER A 410 -6.60 26.93 -4.44
C SER A 410 -7.09 27.90 -5.50
N ALA A 411 -8.40 28.01 -5.66
CA ALA A 411 -9.02 28.83 -6.71
C ALA A 411 -10.42 29.30 -6.33
N ARG A 412 -10.91 30.32 -7.05
CA ARG A 412 -12.35 30.60 -7.15
C ARG A 412 -12.91 29.85 -8.35
N VAL A 413 -13.77 28.88 -8.07
CA VAL A 413 -14.37 27.97 -9.03
C VAL A 413 -15.72 28.52 -9.48
N SER A 414 -15.98 28.47 -10.79
CA SER A 414 -17.32 28.67 -11.35
C SER A 414 -17.67 27.56 -12.31
N THR A 415 -18.89 27.03 -12.17
CA THR A 415 -19.48 26.00 -13.04
C THR A 415 -20.87 26.43 -13.46
N LEU A 416 -21.27 26.06 -14.68
CA LEU A 416 -22.59 26.43 -15.23
C LEU A 416 -23.63 25.30 -15.09
N MET A 417 -23.16 24.07 -14.91
CA MET A 417 -24.00 22.87 -14.86
C MET A 417 -23.72 22.11 -13.56
N PRO A 418 -24.72 21.39 -13.02
CA PRO A 418 -24.47 20.41 -11.97
C PRO A 418 -23.53 19.31 -12.49
N ASP A 419 -22.84 18.65 -11.57
CA ASP A 419 -21.85 17.60 -11.83
C ASP A 419 -20.68 17.99 -12.74
N ALA A 420 -20.45 19.29 -12.92
CA ALA A 420 -19.30 19.79 -13.64
C ALA A 420 -18.02 19.56 -12.81
N GLY A 421 -16.97 19.09 -13.46
CA GLY A 421 -15.70 18.80 -12.82
C GLY A 421 -14.55 18.73 -13.79
N ALA A 422 -13.34 18.61 -13.26
CA ALA A 422 -12.12 18.39 -14.03
C ALA A 422 -11.11 17.61 -13.19
N PHE A 423 -10.12 17.03 -13.85
CA PHE A 423 -9.00 16.32 -13.24
C PHE A 423 -7.77 17.20 -13.20
N PHE A 424 -7.06 17.16 -12.08
CA PHE A 424 -5.93 18.02 -11.78
C PHE A 424 -4.70 17.21 -11.41
N ALA A 425 -3.56 17.63 -11.94
CA ALA A 425 -2.25 17.10 -11.61
C ALA A 425 -1.17 18.14 -11.87
N LEU A 426 0.05 17.86 -11.39
CA LEU A 426 1.24 18.57 -11.85
C LEU A 426 1.94 17.78 -12.95
N SER A 427 2.53 18.50 -13.90
CA SER A 427 3.25 17.93 -15.04
C SER A 427 4.54 18.68 -15.32
N VAL A 428 5.44 18.05 -16.07
CA VAL A 428 6.71 18.65 -16.49
C VAL A 428 6.87 18.56 -18.00
N GLY A 429 7.29 19.66 -18.63
CA GLY A 429 7.53 19.75 -20.07
C GLY A 429 8.45 20.92 -20.42
N THR A 430 8.94 20.96 -21.65
CA THR A 430 9.64 22.14 -22.20
C THR A 430 8.63 23.21 -22.65
N THR A 431 7.46 22.77 -23.07
CA THR A 431 6.31 23.55 -23.54
C THR A 431 5.03 23.03 -22.88
N PRO A 432 3.88 23.73 -23.03
CA PRO A 432 2.60 23.18 -22.62
C PRO A 432 2.20 21.89 -23.37
N LEU A 433 2.66 21.68 -24.61
CA LEU A 433 2.19 20.59 -25.47
C LEU A 433 2.88 19.24 -25.15
N ASP A 434 4.13 19.26 -24.69
CA ASP A 434 4.91 18.07 -24.34
C ASP A 434 4.90 17.79 -22.83
N ALA A 435 4.18 18.58 -22.03
CA ALA A 435 4.11 18.40 -20.59
C ALA A 435 3.39 17.09 -20.23
N LYS A 436 4.06 16.26 -19.42
CA LYS A 436 3.54 14.95 -18.97
C LYS A 436 3.29 14.95 -17.47
N VAL A 437 2.18 14.34 -17.06
CA VAL A 437 1.77 14.20 -15.66
C VAL A 437 2.81 13.40 -14.89
N ILE A 438 3.23 13.98 -13.77
CA ILE A 438 4.19 13.37 -12.86
C ILE A 438 3.52 12.16 -12.20
N GLN A 439 4.15 10.99 -12.30
CA GLN A 439 3.75 9.78 -11.58
C GLN A 439 2.30 9.34 -11.84
N ASN A 440 1.83 9.55 -13.08
CA ASN A 440 0.61 8.97 -13.64
C ASN A 440 -0.68 9.20 -12.83
N ASN A 441 -0.71 10.21 -11.97
CA ASN A 441 -1.82 10.42 -11.05
C ASN A 441 -2.56 11.73 -11.34
N THR A 442 -3.88 11.69 -11.23
CA THR A 442 -4.76 12.86 -11.24
C THR A 442 -5.76 12.75 -10.08
N LEU A 443 -6.28 13.88 -9.62
CA LEU A 443 -7.41 13.92 -8.69
C LEU A 443 -8.53 14.83 -9.23
N PRO A 444 -9.80 14.44 -9.04
CA PRO A 444 -10.94 15.21 -9.51
C PRO A 444 -11.25 16.38 -8.58
N LEU A 445 -11.89 17.40 -9.16
CA LEU A 445 -12.81 18.30 -8.47
C LEU A 445 -14.15 18.18 -9.19
N ARG A 446 -15.23 17.96 -8.44
CA ARG A 446 -16.60 17.83 -8.93
C ARG A 446 -17.52 18.74 -8.12
N GLU A 447 -18.25 19.61 -8.80
CA GLU A 447 -19.28 20.45 -8.19
C GLU A 447 -20.65 19.82 -8.45
N LYS A 448 -21.28 19.27 -7.41
CA LYS A 448 -22.62 18.66 -7.49
C LYS A 448 -23.70 19.66 -7.95
N THR A 449 -23.51 20.95 -7.66
CA THR A 449 -24.41 22.03 -8.07
C THR A 449 -23.64 23.13 -8.79
N PRO A 450 -24.28 23.93 -9.64
CA PRO A 450 -23.63 25.10 -10.24
C PRO A 450 -23.12 26.05 -9.16
N VAL A 451 -21.87 26.50 -9.29
CA VAL A 451 -21.27 27.45 -8.35
C VAL A 451 -20.74 28.68 -9.09
N ARG A 452 -20.73 29.83 -8.39
CA ARG A 452 -20.19 31.09 -8.94
C ARG A 452 -19.12 31.66 -8.02
N LYS A 453 -17.88 31.70 -8.50
CA LYS A 453 -16.70 32.23 -7.78
C LYS A 453 -16.51 31.64 -6.37
N ALA A 454 -16.95 30.40 -6.16
CA ALA A 454 -16.86 29.71 -4.89
C ALA A 454 -15.40 29.36 -4.59
N TYR A 455 -14.92 29.66 -3.39
CA TYR A 455 -13.55 29.32 -3.02
C TYR A 455 -13.43 27.81 -2.78
N ARG A 456 -12.42 27.19 -3.40
CA ARG A 456 -12.11 25.76 -3.25
C ARG A 456 -10.62 25.56 -3.02
N THR A 457 -10.32 24.53 -2.25
CA THR A 457 -8.97 23.99 -2.09
C THR A 457 -9.01 22.50 -2.38
N LEU A 458 -8.05 22.03 -3.16
CA LEU A 458 -7.90 20.63 -3.54
C LEU A 458 -6.46 20.21 -3.29
N ASP A 459 -6.23 19.16 -2.52
CA ASP A 459 -4.94 18.49 -2.53
C ASP A 459 -4.81 17.72 -3.86
N LEU A 460 -3.70 17.93 -4.55
CA LEU A 460 -3.35 17.22 -5.77
C LEU A 460 -2.68 15.88 -5.41
N PRO A 461 -2.48 14.97 -6.38
CA PRO A 461 -1.66 13.80 -6.14
C PRO A 461 -0.31 14.17 -5.55
N GLY A 462 0.11 13.44 -4.52
CA GLY A 462 1.45 13.55 -3.98
C GLY A 462 2.49 13.17 -5.04
N ILE A 463 3.55 13.95 -5.12
CA ILE A 463 4.59 13.81 -6.14
C ILE A 463 5.99 13.89 -5.53
N ALA A 464 6.97 13.39 -6.27
CA ALA A 464 8.36 13.78 -6.14
C ALA A 464 8.97 13.95 -7.53
N VAL A 465 9.59 15.11 -7.81
CA VAL A 465 10.08 15.45 -9.15
C VAL A 465 11.26 16.41 -9.10
N ASP A 466 12.20 16.20 -10.01
CA ASP A 466 13.19 17.19 -10.42
C ASP A 466 12.71 17.88 -11.69
N VAL A 467 12.52 19.19 -11.63
CA VAL A 467 12.22 20.01 -12.80
C VAL A 467 13.55 20.63 -13.23
N PRO A 468 14.24 20.11 -14.27
CA PRO A 468 15.55 20.59 -14.66
C PRO A 468 15.49 21.98 -15.29
N ALA A 469 16.65 22.63 -15.41
CA ALA A 469 16.78 23.87 -16.19
C ALA A 469 16.26 23.66 -17.62
N GLY A 470 15.56 24.66 -18.16
CA GLY A 470 14.92 24.58 -19.48
C GLY A 470 13.57 23.88 -19.51
N LYS A 471 13.14 23.22 -18.41
CA LYS A 471 11.78 22.70 -18.25
C LYS A 471 10.95 23.57 -17.30
N THR A 472 9.65 23.40 -17.38
CA THR A 472 8.65 24.10 -16.55
C THR A 472 7.76 23.08 -15.86
N LEU A 473 7.43 23.36 -14.60
CA LEU A 473 6.36 22.72 -13.87
C LEU A 473 5.04 23.35 -14.30
N TYR A 474 4.08 22.54 -14.74
CA TYR A 474 2.76 22.96 -15.16
C TYR A 474 1.68 22.41 -14.22
N LEU A 475 0.56 23.11 -14.15
CA LEU A 475 -0.71 22.57 -13.69
C LEU A 475 -1.44 21.99 -14.91
N THR A 476 -1.66 20.68 -14.90
CA THR A 476 -2.51 20.01 -15.88
C THR A 476 -3.95 20.08 -15.40
N VAL A 477 -4.82 20.60 -16.26
CA VAL A 477 -6.28 20.59 -16.09
C VAL A 477 -6.84 19.79 -17.25
N SER A 478 -7.41 18.63 -16.94
CA SER A 478 -7.93 17.71 -17.95
C SER A 478 -9.42 17.47 -17.75
N PRO A 479 -10.24 17.53 -18.82
CA PRO A 479 -11.64 17.12 -18.72
C PRO A 479 -11.75 15.60 -18.52
N VAL A 480 -10.82 14.81 -19.06
CA VAL A 480 -10.85 13.35 -18.95
C VAL A 480 -9.56 12.83 -18.30
N ALA A 481 -9.65 11.69 -17.64
CA ALA A 481 -8.50 10.97 -17.12
C ALA A 481 -8.75 9.47 -17.23
N ASP A 482 -7.83 8.72 -17.83
CA ASP A 482 -8.02 7.30 -18.14
C ASP A 482 -8.29 6.43 -16.90
N MET A 483 -7.71 6.78 -15.75
CA MET A 483 -7.98 6.09 -14.47
C MET A 483 -9.44 6.26 -13.97
N TYR A 484 -10.19 7.18 -14.58
CA TYR A 484 -11.62 7.42 -14.39
C TYR A 484 -12.42 7.11 -15.68
N ALA A 485 -11.84 6.40 -16.65
CA ALA A 485 -12.59 5.97 -17.83
C ALA A 485 -13.80 5.12 -17.43
N GLY A 486 -14.92 5.30 -18.14
CA GLY A 486 -16.21 4.71 -17.78
C GLY A 486 -16.96 5.47 -16.68
N GLN A 487 -16.37 6.51 -16.08
CA GLN A 487 -17.10 7.39 -15.17
C GLN A 487 -18.28 8.05 -15.88
N GLY A 488 -19.44 7.92 -15.26
CA GLY A 488 -20.67 8.56 -15.63
C GLY A 488 -20.66 9.99 -15.11
N GLY A 489 -21.16 10.87 -15.97
CA GLY A 489 -21.29 12.29 -15.72
C GLY A 489 -21.45 12.97 -17.07
N ARG A 490 -22.27 14.03 -17.13
CA ARG A 490 -22.21 14.88 -18.32
C ARG A 490 -20.78 15.40 -18.40
N VAL A 491 -20.21 15.21 -19.57
CA VAL A 491 -18.83 15.52 -19.88
C VAL A 491 -18.45 16.87 -19.24
N PRO A 492 -17.32 16.97 -18.50
CA PRO A 492 -16.82 18.16 -17.82
C PRO A 492 -17.40 19.47 -18.34
N GLY A 493 -18.39 19.99 -17.61
CA GLY A 493 -18.86 21.35 -17.86
C GLY A 493 -17.68 22.32 -17.77
N LEU A 494 -17.80 23.48 -18.40
CA LEU A 494 -16.79 24.54 -18.34
C LEU A 494 -16.47 24.87 -16.87
N VAL A 495 -15.32 24.40 -16.38
CA VAL A 495 -14.79 24.73 -15.06
C VAL A 495 -13.88 25.94 -15.23
N LYS A 496 -14.29 27.04 -14.62
CA LYS A 496 -13.52 28.27 -14.62
C LYS A 496 -12.81 28.43 -13.29
N LEU A 497 -11.49 28.64 -13.36
CA LEU A 497 -10.63 28.86 -12.20
C LEU A 497 -10.05 30.28 -12.26
N ASP A 498 -10.52 31.14 -11.35
CA ASP A 498 -10.01 32.49 -11.15
C ASP A 498 -9.17 32.55 -9.85
N HIS A 499 -8.23 33.50 -9.74
CA HIS A 499 -7.33 33.66 -8.58
C HIS A 499 -6.63 32.35 -8.17
N LEU A 500 -6.16 31.61 -9.17
CA LEU A 500 -5.58 30.29 -9.00
C LEU A 500 -4.18 30.40 -8.39
N SER A 501 -3.89 29.51 -7.44
CA SER A 501 -2.55 29.33 -6.91
C SER A 501 -2.28 27.85 -6.63
N VAL A 502 -1.02 27.46 -6.80
CA VAL A 502 -0.51 26.13 -6.46
C VAL A 502 0.53 26.28 -5.36
N SER A 503 0.34 25.57 -4.25
CA SER A 503 1.28 25.51 -3.15
C SER A 503 1.99 24.16 -3.15
N VAL A 504 3.32 24.17 -3.06
CA VAL A 504 4.17 22.97 -3.11
C VAL A 504 5.16 22.97 -1.95
N HIS A 505 5.70 21.80 -1.64
CA HIS A 505 6.90 21.67 -0.82
C HIS A 505 8.12 21.61 -1.76
N ARG A 506 8.84 22.73 -1.84
CA ARG A 506 10.12 22.83 -2.54
C ARG A 506 11.21 22.29 -1.64
N VAL A 507 11.93 21.30 -2.15
CA VAL A 507 13.10 20.72 -1.48
C VAL A 507 14.22 21.76 -1.50
N ARG A 508 14.87 21.95 -0.34
CA ARG A 508 15.96 22.91 -0.16
C ARG A 508 17.31 22.29 -0.43
#